data_AF-A0A2T9UR78-F1
#
_entry.id   AF-A0A2T9UR78-F1
#
_cell.length_a   1.000
_cell.length_b   1.000
_cell.length_c   1.000
_cell.angle_alpha   90.00
_cell.angle_beta   90.00
_cell.angle_gamma   90.00
#
_symmetry.space_group_name_H-M   'P 1'
#
loop_
_entity.id
_entity.type
_entity.pdbx_description
1 polymer ?
#
loop_
_entity_poly.entity_id
_entity_poly.type
_entity_poly.pdbx_seq_one_letter_code
_entity_poly.pdbx_strand_id
1 'polypeptide(L)'
;MNTNLFASKFMMNEITWSRLAGLHQTEDDIGLVLRGHLITETMLEAYCCAAVDNENLFEGFGENLTMTYAAKIQLASNLGLNEHSVAELKRVNKIRNARSHQIDNAEITDAEIDSLRAYISRGGQEDLVNTIGFGIKVDDAEAYLNRPGASNREKFIAILGAIIMRITKQVGGQ
;
A
#
# COMPACT_ATOMS: atom_id res chain seq x y z
N MET A 1 -18.23 -6.68 6.80
CA MET A 1 -17.41 -6.09 5.73
C MET A 1 -18.04 -6.47 4.40
N ASN A 2 -18.42 -5.50 3.57
CA ASN A 2 -18.89 -5.74 2.21
C ASN A 2 -17.70 -6.03 1.28
N THR A 3 -17.41 -7.32 1.07
CA THR A 3 -16.28 -7.78 0.24
C THR A 3 -16.41 -7.37 -1.22
N ASN A 4 -17.64 -7.33 -1.75
CA ASN A 4 -17.89 -6.94 -3.14
C ASN A 4 -17.58 -5.45 -3.36
N LEU A 5 -17.92 -4.61 -2.39
CA LEU A 5 -17.61 -3.18 -2.42
C LEU A 5 -16.10 -2.92 -2.33
N PHE A 6 -15.38 -3.63 -1.46
CA PHE A 6 -13.92 -3.56 -1.44
C PHE A 6 -13.32 -4.00 -2.78
N ALA A 7 -13.82 -5.12 -3.33
CA ALA A 7 -13.34 -5.67 -4.59
C ALA A 7 -13.58 -4.69 -5.74
N SER A 8 -14.78 -4.13 -5.89
CA SER A 8 -15.08 -3.19 -6.97
C SER A 8 -14.26 -1.90 -6.90
N LYS A 9 -14.06 -1.34 -5.70
CA LYS A 9 -13.29 -0.10 -5.54
C LYS A 9 -11.77 -0.30 -5.65
N PHE A 10 -11.25 -1.47 -5.26
CA PHE A 10 -9.81 -1.73 -5.23
C PHE A 10 -9.35 -2.94 -6.06
N MET A 11 -9.73 -4.17 -5.68
CA MET A 11 -9.14 -5.40 -6.26
C MET A 11 -9.54 -5.70 -7.71
N MET A 12 -10.69 -5.25 -8.18
CA MET A 12 -11.19 -5.42 -9.55
C MET A 12 -11.13 -4.10 -10.33
N ASN A 13 -10.50 -3.08 -9.76
CA ASN A 13 -10.38 -1.78 -10.38
C ASN A 13 -9.15 -1.76 -11.31
N GLU A 14 -9.40 -1.81 -12.62
CA GLU A 14 -8.34 -1.79 -13.65
C GLU A 14 -7.41 -0.59 -13.52
N ILE A 15 -7.92 0.57 -13.08
CA ILE A 15 -7.11 1.78 -12.88
C ILE A 15 -6.09 1.56 -11.75
N THR A 16 -6.47 0.86 -10.68
CA THR A 16 -5.56 0.54 -9.56
C THR A 16 -4.40 -0.35 -10.04
N TRP A 17 -4.69 -1.40 -10.81
CA TRP A 17 -3.67 -2.31 -11.32
C TRP A 17 -2.78 -1.66 -12.38
N SER A 18 -3.36 -0.83 -13.26
CA SER A 18 -2.60 -0.01 -14.20
C SER A 18 -1.63 0.94 -13.47
N ARG A 19 -2.07 1.57 -12.37
CA ARG A 19 -1.20 2.40 -11.51
C ARG A 19 -0.09 1.59 -10.85
N LEU A 20 -0.37 0.38 -10.38
CA LEU A 20 0.64 -0.54 -9.83
C LEU A 20 1.68 -0.92 -10.88
N ALA A 21 1.27 -1.31 -12.08
CA ALA A 21 2.18 -1.63 -13.20
C ALA A 21 3.05 -0.41 -13.57
N GLY A 22 2.45 0.79 -13.59
CA GLY A 22 3.13 2.05 -13.88
C GLY A 22 4.17 2.48 -12.84
N LEU A 23 4.24 1.86 -11.66
CA LEU A 23 5.26 2.18 -10.66
C LEU A 23 6.68 1.96 -11.21
N HIS A 24 6.88 0.89 -11.99
CA HIS A 24 8.17 0.58 -12.62
C HIS A 24 8.66 1.62 -13.62
N GLN A 25 7.74 2.39 -14.19
CA GLN A 25 8.05 3.43 -15.18
C GLN A 25 8.35 4.78 -14.51
N THR A 26 8.40 4.83 -13.18
CA THR A 26 8.66 6.07 -12.46
C THR A 26 10.16 6.38 -12.48
N GLU A 27 10.50 7.60 -12.90
CA GLU A 27 11.89 8.02 -13.13
C GLU A 27 12.67 8.18 -11.82
N ASP A 28 11.99 8.59 -10.74
CA ASP A 28 12.61 8.91 -9.46
C ASP A 28 11.89 8.27 -8.24
N ASP A 29 12.58 8.27 -7.10
CA ASP A 29 12.10 7.68 -5.85
C ASP A 29 10.96 8.50 -5.20
N ILE A 30 10.91 9.82 -5.45
CA ILE A 30 9.85 10.69 -4.92
C ILE A 30 8.52 10.30 -5.57
N GLY A 31 8.48 10.25 -6.89
CA GLY A 31 7.34 9.86 -7.69
C GLY A 31 6.92 8.44 -7.38
N LEU A 32 7.87 7.51 -7.23
CA LEU A 32 7.56 6.12 -6.91
C LEU A 32 6.84 6.01 -5.56
N VAL A 33 7.39 6.63 -4.52
CA VAL A 33 6.81 6.60 -3.17
C VAL A 33 5.47 7.35 -3.13
N LEU A 34 5.34 8.47 -3.84
CA LEU A 34 4.09 9.23 -3.91
C LEU A 34 2.98 8.42 -4.61
N ARG A 35 3.28 7.78 -5.74
CA ARG A 35 2.31 6.92 -6.44
C ARG A 35 1.93 5.71 -5.60
N GLY A 36 2.90 5.06 -4.94
CA GLY A 36 2.64 3.97 -3.99
C GLY A 36 1.75 4.39 -2.83
N HIS A 37 1.99 5.59 -2.28
CA HIS A 37 1.15 6.19 -1.25
C HIS A 37 -0.31 6.36 -1.71
N LEU A 38 -0.52 6.94 -2.89
CA LEU A 38 -1.87 7.14 -3.44
C LEU A 38 -2.61 5.80 -3.69
N ILE A 39 -1.90 4.76 -4.12
CA ILE A 39 -2.49 3.42 -4.27
C ILE A 39 -2.95 2.88 -2.90
N THR A 40 -2.12 3.01 -1.87
CA THR A 40 -2.51 2.57 -0.52
C THR A 40 -3.62 3.44 0.09
N GLU A 41 -3.75 4.68 -0.36
CA GLU A 41 -4.86 5.57 0.03
C GLU A 41 -6.18 5.10 -0.57
N THR A 42 -6.20 4.76 -1.87
CA THR A 42 -7.38 4.15 -2.52
C THR A 42 -7.76 2.84 -1.83
N MET A 43 -6.79 2.02 -1.41
CA MET A 43 -7.05 0.80 -0.64
C MET A 43 -7.69 1.08 0.73
N LEU A 44 -7.19 2.09 1.46
CA LEU A 44 -7.74 2.50 2.75
C LEU A 44 -9.18 3.01 2.63
N GLU A 45 -9.45 3.80 1.60
CA GLU A 45 -10.80 4.28 1.32
C GLU A 45 -11.74 3.12 0.99
N ALA A 46 -11.33 2.21 0.11
CA ALA A 46 -12.10 1.01 -0.21
C ALA A 46 -12.38 0.15 1.04
N TYR A 47 -11.39 -0.01 1.92
CA TYR A 47 -11.56 -0.70 3.20
C TYR A 47 -12.62 -0.01 4.08
N CYS A 48 -12.54 1.31 4.25
CA CYS A 48 -13.49 2.04 5.08
C CYS A 48 -14.91 1.98 4.49
N CYS A 49 -15.07 2.20 3.18
CA CYS A 49 -16.36 2.04 2.48
C CYS A 49 -16.95 0.64 2.71
N ALA A 50 -16.15 -0.41 2.56
CA ALA A 50 -16.56 -1.79 2.76
C ALA A 50 -16.89 -2.11 4.23
N ALA A 51 -16.19 -1.50 5.19
CA ALA A 51 -16.42 -1.74 6.60
C ALA A 51 -17.77 -1.17 7.08
N VAL A 52 -18.18 -0.02 6.53
CA VAL A 52 -19.46 0.63 6.88
C VAL A 52 -20.59 0.38 5.88
N ASP A 53 -20.32 -0.38 4.82
CA ASP A 53 -21.25 -0.65 3.71
C ASP A 53 -21.81 0.63 3.06
N ASN A 54 -20.93 1.60 2.81
CA ASN A 54 -21.28 2.87 2.17
C ASN A 54 -20.22 3.22 1.11
N GLU A 55 -20.59 3.09 -0.16
CA GLU A 55 -19.71 3.41 -1.29
C GLU A 55 -19.33 4.90 -1.36
N ASN A 56 -20.16 5.77 -0.78
CA ASN A 56 -20.05 7.23 -0.82
C ASN A 56 -19.48 7.79 0.49
N LEU A 57 -18.83 6.98 1.33
CA LEU A 57 -18.29 7.42 2.62
C LEU A 57 -17.38 8.66 2.53
N PHE A 58 -16.62 8.78 1.43
CA PHE A 58 -15.72 9.90 1.18
C PHE A 58 -16.28 10.93 0.19
N GLU A 59 -17.50 10.72 -0.30
CA GLU A 59 -18.22 11.62 -1.20
C GLU A 59 -19.20 12.46 -0.37
N GLY A 60 -19.02 13.78 -0.32
CA GLY A 60 -19.90 14.69 0.42
C GLY A 60 -20.97 15.33 -0.45
N PHE A 61 -21.81 16.18 0.16
CA PHE A 61 -22.88 16.94 -0.49
C PHE A 61 -22.36 18.03 -1.44
N GLY A 62 -21.70 17.65 -2.54
CA GLY A 62 -21.10 18.55 -3.52
C GLY A 62 -19.63 18.91 -3.27
N GLU A 63 -19.03 18.42 -2.19
CA GLU A 63 -17.60 18.54 -1.89
C GLU A 63 -17.06 17.18 -1.43
N ASN A 64 -15.87 16.78 -1.89
CA ASN A 64 -15.23 15.55 -1.41
C ASN A 64 -14.82 15.71 0.06
N LEU A 65 -15.09 14.69 0.88
CA LEU A 65 -14.62 14.65 2.27
C LEU A 65 -13.09 14.60 2.27
N THR A 66 -12.46 15.76 2.44
CA THR A 66 -11.00 15.87 2.38
C THR A 66 -10.40 15.43 3.70
N MET A 67 -9.88 14.21 3.75
CA MET A 67 -9.19 13.65 4.90
C MET A 67 -7.71 13.44 4.60
N THR A 68 -6.86 13.69 5.60
CA THR A 68 -5.43 13.34 5.49
C THR A 68 -5.26 11.82 5.52
N TYR A 69 -4.18 11.34 4.91
CA TYR A 69 -3.82 9.91 4.94
C TYR A 69 -3.73 9.34 6.36
N ALA A 70 -3.18 10.11 7.31
CA ALA A 70 -3.11 9.71 8.71
C ALA A 70 -4.51 9.56 9.35
N ALA A 71 -5.43 10.46 9.03
CA ALA A 71 -6.82 10.36 9.47
C ALA A 71 -7.53 9.15 8.84
N LYS A 72 -7.26 8.83 7.57
CA LYS A 72 -7.79 7.63 6.90
C LYS A 72 -7.28 6.33 7.53
N ILE A 73 -6.00 6.26 7.89
CA ILE A 73 -5.47 5.12 8.68
C ILE A 73 -6.19 5.00 10.01
N GLN A 74 -6.37 6.11 10.73
CA GLN A 74 -7.04 6.08 12.04
C GLN A 74 -8.50 5.64 11.91
N LEU A 75 -9.21 6.12 10.89
CA LEU A 75 -10.57 5.69 10.58
C LEU A 75 -10.61 4.18 10.29
N ALA A 76 -9.74 3.68 9.41
CA ALA A 76 -9.66 2.26 9.11
C ALA A 76 -9.36 1.41 10.36
N SER A 77 -8.44 1.87 11.22
CA SER A 77 -8.13 1.23 12.51
C SER A 77 -9.35 1.17 13.43
N ASN A 78 -10.12 2.27 13.54
CA ASN A 78 -11.36 2.30 14.33
C ASN A 78 -12.44 1.38 13.75
N LEU A 79 -12.39 1.14 12.44
CA LEU A 79 -13.24 0.18 11.71
C LEU A 79 -12.66 -1.25 11.70
N GLY A 80 -11.65 -1.53 12.54
CA GLY A 80 -11.13 -2.88 12.77
C GLY A 80 -9.97 -3.30 11.87
N LEU A 81 -9.34 -2.39 11.12
CA LEU A 81 -8.12 -2.71 10.37
C LEU A 81 -7.04 -3.22 11.33
N ASN A 82 -6.41 -4.35 11.00
CA ASN A 82 -5.42 -4.99 11.86
C ASN A 82 -4.24 -4.04 12.17
N GLU A 83 -3.75 -4.09 13.41
CA GLU A 83 -2.67 -3.22 13.91
C GLU A 83 -1.36 -3.32 13.13
N HIS A 84 -1.05 -4.48 12.55
CA HIS A 84 0.10 -4.69 11.68
C HIS A 84 -0.05 -3.92 10.37
N SER A 85 -1.22 -3.99 9.72
CA SER A 85 -1.53 -3.18 8.53
C SER A 85 -1.43 -1.69 8.84
N VAL A 86 -1.93 -1.26 10.01
CA VAL A 86 -1.82 0.13 10.48
C VAL A 86 -0.35 0.54 10.63
N ALA A 87 0.49 -0.31 11.20
CA ALA A 87 1.91 -0.03 11.38
C ALA A 87 2.68 0.06 10.04
N GLU A 88 2.39 -0.86 9.11
CA GLU A 88 2.93 -0.87 7.76
C GLU A 88 2.59 0.42 7.00
N LEU A 89 1.32 0.81 6.99
CA LEU A 89 0.85 2.02 6.30
C LEU A 89 1.39 3.30 6.93
N LYS A 90 1.51 3.35 8.27
CA LYS A 90 2.20 4.46 8.96
C LYS A 90 3.66 4.55 8.53
N ARG A 91 4.34 3.42 8.31
CA ARG A 91 5.72 3.41 7.82
C ARG A 91 5.82 3.91 6.38
N VAL A 92 4.92 3.49 5.49
CA VAL A 92 4.81 4.03 4.12
C VAL A 92 4.62 5.55 4.15
N ASN A 93 3.72 6.06 5.00
CA ASN A 93 3.51 7.51 5.16
C ASN A 93 4.77 8.24 5.63
N LYS A 94 5.54 7.65 6.56
CA LYS A 94 6.81 8.22 7.03
C LYS A 94 7.85 8.29 5.92
N ILE A 95 7.96 7.24 5.10
CA ILE A 95 8.85 7.20 3.93
C ILE A 95 8.44 8.30 2.94
N ARG A 96 7.14 8.42 2.63
CA ARG A 96 6.60 9.50 1.78
C ARG A 96 6.94 10.88 2.33
N ASN A 97 6.75 11.11 3.63
CA ASN A 97 7.03 12.39 4.26
C ASN A 97 8.51 12.78 4.24
N ALA A 98 9.43 11.82 4.30
CA ALA A 98 10.85 12.13 4.14
C ALA A 98 11.13 12.69 2.73
N ARG A 99 10.54 12.10 1.69
CA ARG A 99 10.75 12.51 0.29
C ARG A 99 10.15 13.87 -0.02
N SER A 100 9.02 14.22 0.62
CA SER A 100 8.42 15.54 0.43
C SER A 100 9.21 16.69 1.08
N HIS A 101 10.14 16.39 1.99
CA HIS A 101 10.94 17.41 2.69
C HIS A 101 12.44 17.35 2.38
N GLN A 102 12.94 16.26 1.81
CA GLN A 102 14.36 16.01 1.54
C GLN A 102 14.58 15.72 0.05
N ILE A 103 14.30 16.72 -0.79
CA ILE A 103 14.41 16.59 -2.26
C ILE A 103 15.83 16.19 -2.67
N ASP A 104 16.85 16.72 -1.99
CA ASP A 104 18.26 16.46 -2.30
C ASP A 104 18.76 15.06 -1.86
N ASN A 105 17.97 14.33 -1.05
CA ASN A 105 18.29 12.99 -0.53
C ASN A 105 17.07 12.07 -0.62
N ALA A 106 16.44 12.03 -1.80
CA ALA A 106 15.15 11.39 -1.99
C ALA A 106 15.17 9.85 -2.12
N GLU A 107 16.35 9.25 -2.31
CA GLU A 107 16.53 7.82 -2.54
C GLU A 107 15.91 6.96 -1.42
N ILE A 108 15.29 5.84 -1.78
CA ILE A 108 14.80 4.83 -0.85
C ILE A 108 16.00 4.08 -0.26
N THR A 109 16.17 4.21 1.04
CA THR A 109 17.33 3.64 1.74
C THR A 109 17.12 2.17 2.09
N ASP A 110 18.21 1.42 2.24
CA ASP A 110 18.14 0.04 2.74
C ASP A 110 17.47 -0.04 4.10
N ALA A 111 17.78 0.92 5.00
CA ALA A 111 17.16 1.01 6.32
C ALA A 111 15.63 1.14 6.28
N GLU A 112 15.08 1.78 5.23
CA GLU A 112 13.64 1.88 5.04
C GLU A 112 13.02 0.58 4.55
N ILE A 113 13.67 -0.08 3.60
CA ILE A 113 13.28 -1.41 3.16
C ILE A 113 13.32 -2.39 4.33
N ASP A 114 14.40 -2.44 5.10
CA ASP A 114 14.56 -3.33 6.24
C ASP A 114 13.50 -3.06 7.30
N SER A 115 13.19 -1.79 7.57
CA SER A 115 12.13 -1.44 8.51
C SER A 115 10.75 -1.89 8.03
N LEU A 116 10.43 -1.77 6.73
CA LEU A 116 9.18 -2.26 6.16
C LEU A 116 9.11 -3.80 6.22
N ARG A 117 10.20 -4.50 5.88
CA ARG A 117 10.32 -5.96 6.02
C ARG A 117 10.02 -6.38 7.46
N ALA A 118 10.60 -5.70 8.44
CA ALA A 118 10.36 -5.99 9.85
C ALA A 118 8.88 -5.82 10.25
N TYR A 119 8.18 -4.80 9.74
CA TYR A 119 6.74 -4.63 9.99
C TYR A 119 5.92 -5.78 9.36
N ILE A 120 6.25 -6.19 8.14
CA ILE A 120 5.58 -7.30 7.46
C ILE A 120 5.79 -8.62 8.24
N SER A 121 7.03 -8.94 8.61
CA SER A 121 7.36 -10.13 9.40
C SER A 121 6.58 -10.17 10.71
N ARG A 122 6.56 -9.06 11.45
CA ARG A 122 5.85 -8.96 12.74
C ARG A 122 4.35 -9.20 12.63
N GLY A 123 3.75 -8.95 11.47
CA GLY A 123 2.35 -9.29 11.22
C GLY A 123 2.13 -10.74 10.80
N GLY A 124 3.10 -11.64 10.94
CA GLY A 124 2.93 -13.05 10.56
C GLY A 124 3.06 -13.32 9.05
N GLN A 125 3.69 -12.40 8.32
CA GLN A 125 4.01 -12.56 6.89
C GLN A 125 5.53 -12.81 6.68
N GLU A 126 6.20 -13.40 7.67
CA GLU A 126 7.65 -13.64 7.64
C GLU A 126 8.08 -14.53 6.48
N ASP A 127 7.33 -15.59 6.20
CA ASP A 127 7.62 -16.50 5.09
C ASP A 127 7.65 -15.78 3.74
N LEU A 128 6.78 -14.78 3.55
CA LEU A 128 6.74 -13.99 2.32
C LEU A 128 8.01 -13.18 2.16
N VAL A 129 8.44 -12.49 3.21
CA VAL A 129 9.63 -11.63 3.11
C VAL A 129 10.92 -12.43 2.96
N ASN A 130 10.90 -13.73 3.24
CA ASN A 130 12.03 -14.63 3.06
C ASN A 130 11.95 -15.46 1.75
N THR A 131 10.81 -15.42 1.05
CA THR A 131 10.61 -16.17 -0.19
C THR A 131 11.24 -15.45 -1.38
N ILE A 132 12.09 -16.15 -2.15
CA ILE A 132 12.78 -15.59 -3.32
C ILE A 132 11.78 -15.07 -4.37
N GLY A 133 10.72 -15.84 -4.63
CA GLY A 133 9.69 -15.51 -5.61
C GLY A 133 8.62 -14.52 -5.12
N PHE A 134 8.74 -13.97 -3.91
CA PHE A 134 7.74 -13.03 -3.41
C PHE A 134 7.88 -11.66 -4.08
N GLY A 135 6.76 -11.15 -4.60
CA GLY A 135 6.73 -9.96 -5.42
C GLY A 135 5.34 -9.61 -5.95
N ILE A 136 5.30 -8.59 -6.80
CA ILE A 136 4.14 -8.23 -7.61
C ILE A 136 4.46 -8.53 -9.07
N LYS A 137 3.51 -9.13 -9.78
CA LYS A 137 3.48 -9.21 -11.24
C LYS A 137 2.16 -8.67 -11.75
N VAL A 138 2.21 -7.61 -12.55
CA VAL A 138 1.06 -7.04 -13.26
C VAL A 138 1.46 -6.90 -14.72
N ASP A 139 0.79 -7.63 -15.60
CA ASP A 139 1.16 -7.75 -17.01
C ASP A 139 2.66 -8.14 -17.17
N ASP A 140 3.43 -7.34 -17.88
CA ASP A 140 4.88 -7.50 -18.08
C ASP A 140 5.73 -6.87 -16.96
N ALA A 141 5.10 -6.18 -16.02
CA ALA A 141 5.78 -5.47 -14.94
C ALA A 141 5.96 -6.37 -13.72
N GLU A 142 7.21 -6.59 -13.32
CA GLU A 142 7.56 -7.49 -12.23
C GLU A 142 8.49 -6.82 -11.19
N ALA A 143 8.14 -6.97 -9.91
CA ALA A 143 8.95 -6.53 -8.79
C ALA A 143 9.11 -7.64 -7.76
N TYR A 144 10.34 -8.05 -7.47
CA TYR A 144 10.61 -9.09 -6.47
C TYR A 144 11.40 -8.56 -5.29
N LEU A 145 11.02 -8.97 -4.09
CA LEU A 145 11.64 -8.50 -2.85
C LEU A 145 13.05 -9.06 -2.65
N ASN A 146 13.26 -10.32 -3.05
CA ASN A 146 14.47 -11.08 -2.75
C ASN A 146 15.23 -11.55 -4.00
N ARG A 147 14.92 -10.98 -5.17
CA ARG A 147 15.69 -11.23 -6.40
C ARG A 147 17.12 -10.70 -6.21
N PRO A 148 18.17 -11.50 -6.51
CA PRO A 148 19.54 -11.00 -6.46
C PRO A 148 19.71 -9.74 -7.31
N GLY A 149 20.27 -8.68 -6.72
CA GLY A 149 20.47 -7.39 -7.38
C GLY A 149 19.22 -6.49 -7.45
N ALA A 150 18.10 -6.87 -6.83
CA ALA A 150 16.90 -6.02 -6.78
C ALA A 150 17.22 -4.65 -6.16
N SER A 151 16.78 -3.59 -6.84
CA SER A 151 16.90 -2.21 -6.33
C SER A 151 15.93 -1.96 -5.17
N ASN A 152 16.17 -0.93 -4.37
CA ASN A 152 15.22 -0.56 -3.31
C ASN A 152 13.86 -0.10 -3.86
N ARG A 153 13.83 0.42 -5.09
CA ARG A 153 12.58 0.68 -5.81
C ARG A 153 11.78 -0.61 -6.03
N GLU A 154 12.44 -1.65 -6.56
CA GLU A 154 11.82 -2.95 -6.80
C GLU A 154 11.32 -3.58 -5.49
N LYS A 155 12.14 -3.55 -4.45
CA LYS A 155 11.77 -4.05 -3.11
C LYS A 155 10.59 -3.29 -2.52
N PHE A 156 10.54 -1.97 -2.68
CA PHE A 156 9.42 -1.14 -2.22
C PHE A 156 8.11 -1.52 -2.92
N ILE A 157 8.13 -1.71 -4.25
CA ILE A 157 6.96 -2.17 -5.01
C ILE A 157 6.51 -3.55 -4.51
N ALA A 158 7.44 -4.51 -4.36
CA ALA A 158 7.12 -5.85 -3.84
C ALA A 158 6.49 -5.80 -2.44
N ILE A 159 6.97 -4.91 -1.57
CA ILE A 159 6.42 -4.67 -0.23
C ILE A 159 4.98 -4.17 -0.26
N LEU A 160 4.61 -3.28 -1.20
CA LEU A 160 3.21 -2.87 -1.35
C LEU A 160 2.30 -4.08 -1.58
N GLY A 161 2.81 -5.11 -2.27
CA GLY A 161 2.10 -6.37 -2.51
C GLY A 161 1.81 -7.14 -1.22
N ALA A 162 2.73 -7.12 -0.25
CA ALA A 162 2.53 -7.76 1.05
C ALA A 162 1.38 -7.09 1.82
N ILE A 163 1.38 -5.76 1.84
CA ILE A 163 0.37 -4.93 2.51
C ILE A 163 -1.01 -5.15 1.85
N ILE A 164 -1.05 -5.08 0.51
CA ILE A 164 -2.27 -5.36 -0.27
C ILE A 164 -2.81 -6.75 0.06
N MET A 165 -1.95 -7.77 0.03
CA MET A 165 -2.39 -9.14 0.30
C MET A 165 -2.94 -9.29 1.73
N ARG A 166 -2.31 -8.68 2.74
CA ARG A 166 -2.78 -8.72 4.13
C ARG A 166 -4.18 -8.13 4.27
N ILE A 167 -4.39 -6.94 3.71
CA ILE A 167 -5.67 -6.23 3.83
C ILE A 167 -6.76 -6.97 3.05
N THR A 168 -6.45 -7.47 1.86
CA THR A 168 -7.39 -8.28 1.06
C THR A 168 -7.78 -9.57 1.77
N LYS A 169 -6.84 -10.28 2.40
CA LYS A 169 -7.12 -11.46 3.23
C LYS A 169 -8.04 -11.14 4.39
N GLN A 170 -7.72 -10.07 5.14
CA GLN A 170 -8.56 -9.60 6.24
C GLN A 170 -9.99 -9.27 5.78
N VAL A 171 -10.15 -8.57 4.65
CA VAL A 171 -11.47 -8.25 4.08
C VAL A 171 -12.23 -9.53 3.71
N GLY A 172 -11.55 -10.51 3.11
CA GLY A 172 -12.12 -11.80 2.73
C GLY A 172 -12.39 -12.76 3.89
N GLY A 173 -12.02 -12.41 5.13
CA GLY A 173 -12.16 -13.28 6.31
C GLY A 173 -11.19 -14.46 6.33
N GLN A 174 -10.03 -14.33 5.67
CA GLN A 174 -8.98 -15.35 5.54
C GLN A 174 -7.66 -14.94 6.20
#